data_AF-A0A7L3X235-F1
#
_entry.id   AF-A0A7L3X235-F1
#
_cell.length_a   1.000
_cell.length_b   1.000
_cell.length_c   1.000
_cell.angle_alpha   90.00
_cell.angle_beta   90.00
_cell.angle_gamma   90.00
#
_symmetry.space_group_name_H-M   'P 1'
#
loop_
_entity.id
_entity.type
_entity.pdbx_description
1 polymer ?
#
loop_
_entity_poly.entity_id
_entity_poly.type
_entity_poly.pdbx_seq_one_letter_code
_entity_poly.pdbx_strand_id
1 'polypeptide(L)'
;IFHYAKGQPYIDDVGSFKERMEWVGNPRRKDGSIVIHNLDYTDNGTFTCDVKNPPDIVGKSSQVTLYVFERVPTRYGVVLGSVIAGALLLVAVLVALVYLLRYCWLRRQAVLQRRLSAMEKGKLQRSAKDASKRSRQAPVLYAMLDHSRGTKGASEKKSKGTPGDSRKDKK
;
A
#
# COMPACT_ATOMS: atom_id res chain seq x y z
N ILE A 1 31.41 -42.56 12.61
CA ILE A 1 30.02 -42.66 13.13
C ILE A 1 30.08 -42.48 14.65
N PHE A 2 28.98 -42.05 15.29
CA PHE A 2 28.88 -41.96 16.75
C PHE A 2 28.12 -43.14 17.31
N HIS A 3 28.65 -43.72 18.38
CA HIS A 3 28.05 -44.83 19.08
C HIS A 3 28.02 -44.55 20.57
N TYR A 4 26.94 -44.94 21.24
CA TYR A 4 26.86 -44.90 22.70
C TYR A 4 26.48 -46.28 23.21
N ALA A 5 27.35 -46.90 24.00
CA ALA A 5 27.14 -48.25 24.51
C ALA A 5 27.76 -48.42 25.89
N LYS A 6 27.15 -49.26 26.74
CA LYS A 6 27.66 -49.62 28.08
C LYS A 6 28.00 -48.40 28.97
N GLY A 7 27.30 -47.28 28.78
CA GLY A 7 27.53 -46.07 29.57
C GLY A 7 28.67 -45.17 29.07
N GLN A 8 29.24 -45.44 27.90
CA GLN A 8 30.32 -44.63 27.33
C GLN A 8 30.02 -44.23 25.87
N PRO A 9 30.33 -42.96 25.50
CA PRO A 9 30.34 -42.52 24.11
C PRO A 9 31.60 -43.02 23.39
N TYR A 10 31.44 -43.46 22.15
CA TYR A 10 32.49 -43.87 21.23
C TYR A 10 32.32 -43.11 19.91
N ILE A 11 33.34 -42.37 19.53
CA ILE A 11 33.40 -41.67 18.25
C ILE A 11 34.38 -42.44 17.39
N ASP A 12 33.96 -42.87 16.21
CA ASP A 12 34.89 -43.52 15.30
C ASP A 12 36.01 -42.54 14.90
N ASP A 13 37.25 -43.01 14.96
CA ASP A 13 38.42 -42.27 14.51
C ASP A 13 38.52 -42.12 12.98
N VAL A 14 37.48 -42.59 12.26
CA VAL A 14 37.42 -42.64 10.80
C VAL A 14 36.23 -41.80 10.32
N GLY A 15 36.51 -40.87 9.41
CA GLY A 15 35.50 -40.03 8.75
C GLY A 15 35.75 -38.53 8.88
N SER A 16 34.93 -37.73 8.19
CA SER A 16 35.04 -36.27 8.14
C SER A 16 34.71 -35.56 9.46
N PHE A 17 33.96 -36.22 10.35
CA PHE A 17 33.52 -35.66 11.63
C PHE A 17 34.42 -36.00 12.82
N LYS A 18 35.56 -36.65 12.56
CA LYS A 18 36.56 -36.96 13.58
C LYS A 18 36.97 -35.68 14.32
N GLU A 19 37.17 -35.75 15.63
CA GLU A 19 37.61 -34.65 16.51
C GLU A 19 36.67 -33.43 16.60
N ARG A 20 35.62 -33.37 15.78
CA ARG A 20 34.61 -32.29 15.78
C ARG A 20 33.32 -32.68 16.48
N MET A 21 33.17 -33.94 16.90
CA MET A 21 31.95 -34.43 17.51
C MET A 21 32.09 -34.55 19.03
N GLU A 22 31.08 -34.11 19.77
CA GLU A 22 31.06 -34.11 21.23
C GLU A 22 29.74 -34.68 21.75
N TRP A 23 29.82 -35.52 22.78
CA TRP A 23 28.64 -36.04 23.48
C TRP A 23 28.20 -35.09 24.58
N VAL A 24 26.97 -34.58 24.47
CA VAL A 24 26.35 -33.70 25.48
C VAL A 24 25.08 -34.28 26.10
N GLY A 25 24.63 -35.43 25.61
CA GLY A 25 23.39 -36.08 26.02
C GLY A 25 23.44 -36.70 27.41
N ASN A 26 22.25 -36.98 27.96
CA ASN A 26 22.07 -37.68 29.22
C ASN A 26 21.07 -38.84 29.06
N PRO A 27 21.54 -40.10 28.97
CA PRO A 27 20.66 -41.23 28.73
C PRO A 27 19.71 -41.51 29.90
N ARG A 28 20.10 -41.15 31.14
CA ARG A 28 19.21 -41.27 32.31
C ARG A 28 17.97 -40.38 32.18
N ARG A 29 18.06 -39.32 31.38
CA ARG A 29 16.97 -38.38 31.05
C ARG A 29 16.37 -38.61 29.67
N LYS A 30 16.68 -39.74 29.01
CA LYS A 30 16.27 -40.05 27.63
C LYS A 30 16.77 -39.03 26.60
N ASP A 31 17.93 -38.43 26.85
CA ASP A 31 18.55 -37.44 25.98
C ASP A 31 19.77 -38.03 25.26
N GLY A 32 19.69 -38.05 23.94
CA GLY A 32 20.67 -38.60 23.00
C GLY A 32 21.47 -37.54 22.24
N SER A 33 21.60 -36.33 22.79
CA SER A 33 22.16 -35.18 22.06
C SER A 33 23.68 -35.27 21.82
N ILE A 34 24.08 -34.94 20.59
CA ILE A 34 25.48 -34.75 20.17
C ILE A 34 25.65 -33.35 19.59
N VAL A 35 26.86 -32.81 19.72
CA VAL A 35 27.26 -31.54 19.09
C VAL A 35 28.30 -31.85 18.03
N ILE A 36 28.18 -31.17 16.88
CA ILE A 36 29.18 -31.20 15.81
C ILE A 36 29.72 -29.77 15.67
N HIS A 37 30.99 -29.60 16.00
CA HIS A 37 31.73 -28.34 15.93
C HIS A 37 32.23 -28.08 14.51
N ASN A 38 32.49 -26.81 14.19
CA ASN A 38 33.08 -26.37 12.92
C ASN A 38 32.41 -27.01 11.68
N LEU A 39 31.08 -26.91 11.59
CA LEU A 39 30.33 -27.40 10.44
C LEU A 39 30.77 -26.70 9.16
N ASP A 40 30.98 -27.49 8.10
CA ASP A 40 31.32 -27.01 6.76
C ASP A 40 30.19 -27.31 5.77
N TYR A 41 30.19 -26.65 4.60
CA TYR A 41 29.20 -26.88 3.54
C TYR A 41 29.22 -28.32 3.04
N THR A 42 30.37 -28.99 3.13
CA THR A 42 30.56 -30.40 2.79
C THR A 42 29.85 -31.35 3.77
N ASP A 43 29.46 -30.88 4.97
CA ASP A 43 28.74 -31.66 5.96
C ASP A 43 27.21 -31.68 5.71
N ASN A 44 26.75 -31.00 4.65
CA ASN A 44 25.34 -31.01 4.23
C ASN A 44 24.87 -32.42 3.90
N GLY A 45 23.83 -32.89 4.57
CA GLY A 45 23.34 -34.24 4.35
C GLY A 45 22.26 -34.67 5.33
N THR A 46 21.80 -35.90 5.15
CA THR A 46 20.81 -36.53 6.02
C THR A 46 21.51 -37.42 7.03
N PHE A 47 21.41 -37.03 8.30
CA PHE A 47 21.90 -37.78 9.44
C PHE A 47 20.83 -38.77 9.89
N THR A 48 21.24 -39.99 10.24
CA THR A 48 20.33 -41.02 10.75
C THR A 48 20.72 -41.36 12.18
N CYS A 49 19.74 -41.36 13.08
CA CYS A 49 19.89 -41.79 14.46
C CYS A 49 19.18 -43.14 14.63
N ASP A 50 19.91 -44.16 15.06
CA ASP A 50 19.38 -45.49 15.37
C ASP A 50 19.58 -45.77 16.86
N VAL A 51 18.47 -45.93 17.59
CA VAL A 51 18.47 -46.18 19.04
C VAL A 51 17.95 -47.58 19.28
N LYS A 52 18.79 -48.42 19.87
CA LYS A 52 18.47 -49.81 20.22
C LYS A 52 18.41 -49.95 21.74
N ASN A 53 17.33 -50.53 22.25
CA ASN A 53 17.14 -50.83 23.67
C ASN A 53 16.95 -52.35 23.85
N PRO A 54 18.01 -53.16 24.01
CA PRO A 54 17.84 -54.58 24.32
C PRO A 54 17.08 -54.75 25.65
N PRO A 55 16.02 -55.57 25.81
CA PRO A 55 15.53 -56.68 24.97
C PRO A 55 14.52 -56.33 23.86
N ASP A 56 14.21 -55.05 23.65
CA ASP A 56 13.31 -54.59 22.58
C ASP A 56 14.08 -54.62 21.24
N ILE A 57 13.86 -55.67 20.45
CA ILE A 57 14.61 -55.97 19.20
C ILE A 57 14.36 -54.94 18.09
N VAL A 58 13.44 -53.99 18.27
CA VAL A 58 13.05 -53.01 17.25
C VAL A 58 13.47 -51.60 17.65
N GLY A 59 14.65 -51.20 17.20
CA GLY A 59 15.06 -49.79 17.21
C GLY A 59 14.29 -48.99 16.17
N LYS A 60 13.92 -47.74 16.49
CA LYS A 60 13.38 -46.80 15.51
C LYS A 60 14.51 -45.93 14.97
N SER A 61 14.74 -46.01 13.67
CA SER A 61 15.64 -45.07 12.98
C SER A 61 14.90 -43.76 12.71
N SER A 62 15.46 -42.64 13.14
CA SER A 62 15.01 -41.30 12.77
C SER A 62 16.01 -40.64 11.83
N GLN A 63 15.53 -39.83 10.89
CA GLN A 63 16.37 -39.09 9.95
C GLN A 63 16.22 -37.58 10.20
N VAL A 64 17.33 -36.86 10.15
CA VAL A 64 17.41 -35.41 10.32
C VAL A 64 18.28 -34.86 9.19
N THR A 65 17.77 -33.90 8.43
CA THR A 65 18.53 -33.25 7.36
C THR A 65 19.23 -32.00 7.91
N LEU A 66 20.56 -31.96 7.79
CA LEU A 66 21.38 -30.81 8.15
C LEU A 66 21.62 -29.93 6.93
N TYR A 67 21.32 -28.64 7.08
CA TYR A 67 21.61 -27.62 6.09
C TYR A 67 22.56 -26.58 6.68
N VAL A 68 23.77 -26.52 6.14
CA VAL A 68 24.84 -25.58 6.45
C VAL A 68 24.90 -24.56 5.32
N PHE A 69 24.71 -23.29 5.66
CA PHE A 69 24.78 -22.17 4.73
C PHE A 69 25.97 -21.29 5.09
N GLU A 70 26.84 -21.02 4.13
CA GLU A 70 28.08 -20.23 4.31
C GLU A 70 27.79 -18.78 4.72
N ARG A 71 26.67 -18.23 4.24
CA ARG A 71 26.14 -16.93 4.63
C ARG A 71 24.63 -17.03 4.67
N VAL A 72 23.99 -16.51 5.73
CA VAL A 72 22.58 -16.11 5.61
C VAL A 72 22.53 -15.21 4.40
N PRO A 73 21.75 -15.55 3.36
CA PRO A 73 21.81 -14.83 2.10
C PRO A 73 21.42 -13.38 2.38
N THR A 74 22.43 -12.51 2.49
CA THR A 74 22.30 -11.09 2.84
C THR A 74 21.35 -10.38 1.88
N ARG A 75 21.23 -10.94 0.68
CA ARG A 75 20.22 -10.62 -0.32
C ARG A 75 18.81 -10.56 0.26
N TYR A 76 18.38 -11.52 1.08
CA TYR A 76 17.03 -11.50 1.66
C TYR A 76 16.88 -10.35 2.65
N GLY A 77 17.85 -10.13 3.53
CA GLY A 77 17.81 -9.01 4.48
C GLY A 77 17.79 -7.65 3.79
N VAL A 78 18.61 -7.47 2.75
CA VAL A 78 18.67 -6.22 1.97
C VAL A 78 17.41 -6.01 1.14
N VAL A 79 16.90 -7.06 0.48
CA VAL A 79 15.65 -6.99 -0.30
C VAL A 79 14.49 -6.63 0.62
N LEU A 80 14.32 -7.34 1.74
CA LEU A 80 13.24 -7.07 2.69
C LEU A 80 13.34 -5.66 3.28
N GLY A 81 14.55 -5.24 3.67
CA GLY A 81 14.81 -3.90 4.19
C GLY A 81 14.49 -2.80 3.17
N SER A 82 14.88 -2.99 1.90
CA SER A 82 14.62 -2.01 0.84
C SER A 82 13.13 -1.83 0.55
N VAL A 83 12.34 -2.92 0.57
CA VAL A 83 10.89 -2.88 0.34
C VAL A 83 10.19 -2.13 1.46
N ILE A 84 10.54 -2.41 2.72
CA ILE A 84 9.95 -1.75 3.89
C ILE A 84 10.32 -0.25 3.89
N ALA A 85 11.59 0.08 3.65
CA ALA A 85 12.04 1.46 3.60
C ALA A 85 11.36 2.25 2.47
N GLY A 86 11.24 1.65 1.28
CA GLY A 86 10.56 2.27 0.14
C GLY A 86 9.08 2.52 0.41
N ALA A 87 8.38 1.56 1.02
CA ALA A 87 6.98 1.71 1.38
C ALA A 87 6.76 2.84 2.41
N LEU A 88 7.59 2.89 3.46
CA LEU A 88 7.52 3.95 4.48
C LEU A 88 7.83 5.33 3.90
N LEU A 89 8.83 5.43 3.02
CA LEU A 89 9.17 6.66 2.32
C LEU A 89 8.00 7.14 1.45
N LEU A 90 7.37 6.24 0.70
CA LEU A 90 6.25 6.57 -0.18
C LEU A 90 5.04 7.09 0.62
N VAL A 91 4.72 6.44 1.75
CA VAL A 91 3.65 6.91 2.65
C VAL A 91 3.98 8.29 3.21
N ALA A 92 5.21 8.52 3.69
CA ALA A 92 5.63 9.81 4.22
C ALA A 92 5.53 10.93 3.17
N VAL A 93 5.94 10.66 1.92
CA VAL A 93 5.84 11.61 0.81
C VAL A 93 4.37 11.93 0.48
N LEU A 94 3.49 10.92 0.43
CA LEU A 94 2.06 11.14 0.19
C LEU A 94 1.42 11.99 1.29
N VAL A 95 1.73 11.71 2.56
CA VAL A 95 1.23 12.50 3.70
C VAL A 95 1.73 13.94 3.62
N ALA A 96 3.02 14.14 3.35
CA ALA A 96 3.59 15.48 3.19
C ALA A 96 2.93 16.25 2.02
N LEU A 97 2.70 15.59 0.89
CA LEU A 97 2.05 16.20 -0.27
C LEU A 97 0.60 16.60 0.04
N VAL A 98 -0.17 15.73 0.69
CA VAL A 98 -1.54 16.04 1.14
C VAL A 98 -1.54 17.21 2.12
N TYR A 99 -0.63 17.21 3.09
CA TYR A 99 -0.48 18.30 4.06
C TYR A 99 -0.16 19.63 3.36
N LEU A 100 0.79 19.64 2.43
CA LEU A 100 1.17 20.82 1.65
C LEU A 100 0.01 21.32 0.78
N LEU A 101 -0.74 20.42 0.14
CA LEU A 101 -1.92 20.79 -0.66
C LEU A 101 -3.01 21.42 0.22
N ARG A 102 -3.31 20.82 1.38
CA ARG A 102 -4.27 21.39 2.34
C ARG A 102 -3.82 22.75 2.86
N TYR A 103 -2.54 22.88 3.20
CA TYR A 103 -1.95 24.14 3.63
C TYR A 103 -2.03 25.22 2.55
N CYS A 104 -1.66 24.87 1.31
CA CYS A 104 -1.76 25.75 0.15
C CYS A 104 -3.20 26.14 -0.14
N TRP A 105 -4.15 25.21 -0.03
CA TRP A 105 -5.57 25.48 -0.22
C TRP A 105 -6.13 26.43 0.83
N LEU A 106 -5.85 26.22 2.12
CA LEU A 106 -6.29 27.12 3.19
C LEU A 106 -5.72 28.53 2.99
N ARG A 107 -4.43 28.64 2.66
CA ARG A 107 -3.80 29.93 2.32
C ARG A 107 -4.44 30.57 1.08
N ARG A 108 -4.66 29.81 0.00
CA ARG A 108 -5.30 30.31 -1.22
C ARG A 108 -6.72 30.78 -0.95
N GLN A 109 -7.51 30.06 -0.15
CA GLN A 109 -8.84 30.48 0.21
C GLN A 109 -8.83 31.78 1.02
N ALA A 110 -7.92 31.93 1.98
CA ALA A 110 -7.77 33.18 2.73
C ALA A 110 -7.42 34.38 1.81
N VAL A 111 -6.58 34.17 0.79
CA VAL A 111 -6.25 35.21 -0.19
C VAL A 111 -7.43 35.51 -1.12
N LEU A 112 -8.11 34.48 -1.62
CA LEU A 112 -9.22 34.62 -2.57
C LEU A 112 -10.43 35.32 -1.91
N GLN A 113 -10.75 34.96 -0.67
CA GLN A 113 -11.78 35.63 0.13
C GLN A 113 -11.49 37.13 0.27
N ARG A 114 -10.25 37.52 0.60
CA ARG A 114 -9.85 38.94 0.68
C ARG A 114 -10.01 39.66 -0.67
N ARG A 115 -9.70 39.01 -1.79
CA ARG A 115 -9.86 39.58 -3.13
C ARG A 115 -11.33 39.80 -3.49
N LEU A 116 -12.20 38.84 -3.18
CA LEU A 116 -13.64 38.97 -3.39
C LEU A 116 -14.24 40.10 -2.52
N SER A 117 -13.89 40.16 -1.23
CA SER A 117 -14.36 41.24 -0.35
C SER A 117 -13.88 42.63 -0.79
N ALA A 118 -12.67 42.74 -1.34
CA ALA A 118 -12.17 43.99 -1.90
C ALA A 118 -12.91 44.40 -3.19
N MET A 119 -13.23 43.44 -4.07
CA MET A 119 -14.04 43.70 -5.26
C MET A 119 -15.47 44.12 -4.91
N GLU A 120 -16.08 43.51 -3.90
CA GLU A 120 -17.43 43.84 -3.44
C GLU A 120 -17.49 45.26 -2.86
N LYS A 121 -16.54 45.63 -1.99
CA LYS A 121 -16.41 47.00 -1.46
C LYS A 121 -16.14 48.03 -2.56
N GLY A 122 -15.31 47.67 -3.55
CA GLY A 122 -15.04 48.53 -4.72
C GLY A 122 -16.28 48.74 -5.60
N LYS A 123 -17.09 47.70 -5.83
CA LYS A 123 -18.35 47.80 -6.57
C LYS A 123 -19.37 48.68 -5.87
N LEU A 124 -19.53 48.54 -4.55
CA LEU A 124 -20.46 49.34 -3.74
C LEU A 124 -20.09 50.83 -3.73
N GLN A 125 -18.80 51.14 -3.55
CA GLN A 125 -18.29 52.52 -3.61
C GLN A 125 -18.48 53.15 -4.99
N ARG A 126 -18.26 52.39 -6.07
CA ARG A 126 -18.43 52.87 -7.44
C ARG A 126 -19.91 53.11 -7.78
N SER A 127 -20.79 52.19 -7.38
CA SER A 127 -22.24 52.33 -7.55
C SER A 127 -22.82 53.52 -6.76
N ALA A 128 -22.33 53.76 -5.54
CA ALA A 128 -22.71 54.93 -4.74
C ALA A 128 -22.25 56.26 -5.38
N LYS A 129 -21.05 56.29 -5.97
CA LYS A 129 -20.51 57.47 -6.66
C LYS A 129 -21.27 57.76 -7.97
N ASP A 130 -21.67 56.72 -8.70
CA ASP A 130 -22.49 56.85 -9.91
C ASP A 130 -23.94 57.25 -9.59
N ALA A 131 -24.52 56.76 -8.49
CA ALA A 131 -25.83 57.20 -8.00
C ALA A 131 -25.83 58.66 -7.53
N SER A 132 -24.76 59.10 -6.84
CA SER A 132 -24.60 60.49 -6.38
C SER A 132 -24.44 61.48 -7.55
N LYS A 133 -23.78 61.07 -8.65
CA LYS A 133 -23.72 61.87 -9.89
C LYS A 133 -25.07 61.91 -10.62
N ARG A 134 -25.81 60.80 -10.64
CA ARG A 134 -27.13 60.69 -11.28
C ARG A 134 -28.20 61.52 -10.57
N SER A 135 -28.05 61.78 -9.27
CA SER A 135 -28.93 62.67 -8.49
C SER A 135 -28.84 64.16 -8.87
N ARG A 136 -27.80 64.60 -9.60
CA ARG A 136 -27.65 66.01 -10.03
C ARG A 136 -28.08 66.28 -11.47
N GLN A 137 -28.52 65.27 -12.23
CA GLN A 137 -29.00 65.45 -13.59
C GLN A 137 -30.52 65.28 -13.67
N ALA A 138 -31.19 66.31 -14.17
CA ALA A 138 -32.61 66.32 -14.48
C ALA A 138 -32.98 65.11 -15.38
N PRO A 139 -34.20 64.54 -15.23
CA PRO A 139 -34.60 63.34 -15.94
C PRO A 139 -34.58 63.60 -17.45
N VAL A 140 -33.69 62.90 -18.16
CA VAL A 140 -33.72 62.86 -19.62
C VAL A 140 -34.86 61.94 -20.03
N LEU A 141 -35.94 62.55 -20.47
CA LEU A 141 -37.03 61.90 -21.22
C LEU A 141 -36.43 61.24 -22.45
N TYR A 142 -36.52 59.91 -22.54
CA TYR A 142 -36.36 59.21 -23.82
C TYR A 142 -37.74 58.80 -24.32
N ALA A 143 -38.06 59.20 -25.55
CA ALA A 143 -39.23 58.72 -26.27
C ALA A 143 -38.92 57.35 -26.90
N MET A 144 -39.93 56.48 -26.94
CA MET A 144 -39.90 55.15 -27.54
C MET A 144 -39.85 55.21 -29.08
N LEU A 145 -39.44 54.11 -29.70
CA LEU A 145 -40.00 53.66 -30.98
C LEU A 145 -40.27 52.16 -30.88
N ASP A 146 -41.52 51.84 -30.53
CA ASP A 146 -42.09 50.49 -30.65
C ASP A 146 -42.17 50.12 -32.13
N HIS A 147 -41.52 49.03 -32.54
CA HIS A 147 -41.66 48.47 -33.87
C HIS A 147 -42.46 47.17 -33.78
N SER A 148 -43.78 47.32 -33.66
CA SER A 148 -44.71 46.23 -33.88
C SER A 148 -45.76 46.65 -34.90
N ARG A 149 -45.85 45.84 -35.97
CA ARG A 149 -46.74 45.88 -37.17
C ARG A 149 -46.22 46.74 -38.35
N GLY A 150 -46.05 46.22 -39.57
CA GLY A 150 -46.31 44.90 -40.13
C GLY A 150 -46.30 44.94 -41.68
N THR A 151 -46.63 43.79 -42.28
CA THR A 151 -46.90 43.43 -43.70
C THR A 151 -45.81 42.52 -44.31
N LYS A 152 -46.05 41.33 -44.87
CA LYS A 152 -47.20 40.41 -45.18
C LYS A 152 -46.54 39.02 -45.40
N GLY A 153 -47.15 37.85 -45.20
CA GLY A 153 -48.50 37.45 -44.84
C GLY A 153 -48.68 35.92 -44.92
N ALA A 154 -49.88 35.48 -44.51
CA ALA A 154 -50.57 34.21 -44.83
C ALA A 154 -49.90 32.88 -44.39
N SER A 155 -50.58 31.89 -43.80
CA SER A 155 -51.94 31.71 -43.30
C SER A 155 -51.93 30.45 -42.41
N GLU A 156 -52.80 30.42 -41.38
CA GLU A 156 -53.59 29.26 -40.89
C GLU A 156 -52.96 27.85 -40.82
N LYS A 157 -53.01 27.04 -39.75
CA LYS A 157 -53.97 26.74 -38.67
C LYS A 157 -53.20 25.87 -37.63
N LYS A 158 -53.30 26.07 -36.31
CA LYS A 158 -54.22 25.37 -35.36
C LYS A 158 -54.19 23.84 -35.56
N SER A 159 -53.89 22.93 -34.62
CA SER A 159 -54.11 22.83 -33.17
C SER A 159 -53.54 21.50 -32.63
N LYS A 160 -53.10 21.49 -31.37
CA LYS A 160 -53.46 20.53 -30.27
C LYS A 160 -53.42 19.00 -30.53
N GLY A 161 -52.67 18.26 -29.71
CA GLY A 161 -53.00 16.87 -29.33
C GLY A 161 -51.83 15.87 -29.28
N THR A 162 -51.41 15.48 -28.07
CA THR A 162 -50.98 14.10 -27.72
C THR A 162 -52.17 13.12 -27.85
N PRO A 163 -52.10 11.76 -27.71
CA PRO A 163 -50.99 10.86 -27.31
C PRO A 163 -50.89 9.52 -28.12
N GLY A 164 -49.91 8.66 -27.76
CA GLY A 164 -49.91 7.20 -28.01
C GLY A 164 -49.61 6.76 -29.46
N ASP A 165 -49.14 5.57 -29.80
CA ASP A 165 -48.84 4.33 -29.09
C ASP A 165 -48.04 3.43 -30.07
N SER A 166 -47.19 2.56 -29.54
CA SER A 166 -46.80 1.24 -30.07
C SER A 166 -46.46 1.02 -31.56
N ARG A 167 -45.18 0.71 -31.83
CA ARG A 167 -44.75 -0.61 -32.37
C ARG A 167 -43.22 -0.66 -32.47
N LYS A 168 -42.54 -1.50 -31.68
CA LYS A 168 -42.30 -2.94 -31.88
C LYS A 168 -41.33 -3.25 -33.03
N ASP A 169 -40.25 -3.93 -32.63
CA ASP A 169 -39.42 -4.88 -33.37
C ASP A 169 -38.63 -4.38 -34.59
N LYS A 170 -37.31 -4.52 -34.54
CA LYS A 170 -36.60 -5.70 -35.10
C LYS A 170 -35.18 -5.31 -35.54
N LYS A 171 -34.17 -5.78 -34.81
CA LYS A 171 -33.14 -6.76 -35.24
C LYS A 171 -31.87 -6.63 -34.41
#